data_AF-A0A6J5UX69-F1
#
_entry.id   AF-A0A6J5UX69-F1
#
_cell.length_a   1.000
_cell.length_b   1.000
_cell.length_c   1.000
_cell.angle_alpha   90.00
_cell.angle_beta   90.00
_cell.angle_gamma   90.00
#
_symmetry.space_group_name_H-M   'P 1'
#
loop_
_entity.id
_entity.type
_entity.pdbx_description
1 polymer ?
#
loop_
_entity_poly.entity_id
_entity_poly.type
_entity_poly.pdbx_seq_one_letter_code
_entity_poly.pdbx_strand_id
1 'polypeptide(L)'
;MNSRELALVSTATVFGALASALACCFLLSNPKKQSPKLDSSENGAVPRKYSSQSPFDPSKRKGYLSWDDYFMAIAFLSAERSKDPNRQVGACLVSENGIILGIGYNGFPRGCSDDKLPWAKKSRTGDPLETKYPYVCHAEVNAILNTNHASAAGQRLYVTMFPCNECAKIIIQSGVSEVIYFVEKQLNNPDVAYIASHKLLSLAGVKVRKHQPRMNQILINFEEP
;
A
#
# COMPACT_ATOMS: atom_id res chain seq x y z
N MET A 1 -4.99 18.71 85.20
CA MET A 1 -5.74 17.45 85.38
C MET A 1 -7.18 17.71 84.97
N ASN A 2 -7.73 16.80 84.16
CA ASN A 2 -9.10 16.70 83.63
C ASN A 2 -9.47 17.37 82.29
N SER A 3 -9.55 16.48 81.30
CA SER A 3 -10.39 16.48 80.10
C SER A 3 -11.88 16.30 80.43
N ARG A 4 -12.75 16.60 79.44
CA ARG A 4 -14.17 16.19 79.18
C ARG A 4 -15.05 17.43 78.82
N GLU A 5 -15.93 17.53 77.82
CA GLU A 5 -16.58 16.70 76.76
C GLU A 5 -16.99 17.65 75.59
N LEU A 6 -16.94 17.32 74.29
CA LEU A 6 -17.92 16.61 73.41
C LEU A 6 -19.39 17.09 73.42
N ALA A 7 -19.92 17.47 72.22
CA ALA A 7 -21.34 17.61 71.75
C ALA A 7 -21.54 18.96 70.99
N LEU A 8 -22.27 19.16 69.87
CA LEU A 8 -23.10 18.35 68.94
C LEU A 8 -23.70 19.31 67.85
N VAL A 9 -24.04 18.78 66.65
CA VAL A 9 -25.00 19.30 65.61
C VAL A 9 -24.58 20.53 64.75
N SER A 10 -24.96 20.76 63.49
CA SER A 10 -25.30 20.03 62.24
C SER A 10 -25.77 21.10 61.22
N THR A 11 -25.68 20.78 59.92
CA THR A 11 -26.42 21.32 58.74
C THR A 11 -26.15 22.71 58.11
N ALA A 12 -25.68 22.63 56.86
CA ALA A 12 -26.26 23.16 55.60
C ALA A 12 -26.05 24.63 55.16
N THR A 13 -25.35 24.80 54.02
CA THR A 13 -25.67 25.63 52.81
C THR A 13 -24.42 25.63 51.91
N VAL A 14 -24.28 24.86 50.82
CA VAL A 14 -24.97 24.86 49.51
C VAL A 14 -24.83 26.21 48.77
N PHE A 15 -24.11 26.16 47.64
CA PHE A 15 -23.85 27.17 46.60
C PHE A 15 -22.83 28.30 46.86
N GLY A 16 -21.58 28.04 46.49
CA GLY A 16 -20.60 29.07 46.14
C GLY A 16 -20.56 29.32 44.63
N ALA A 17 -20.26 30.58 44.28
CA ALA A 17 -19.98 31.15 42.95
C ALA A 17 -21.17 31.70 42.14
N LEU A 18 -21.76 32.77 42.68
CA LEU A 18 -22.20 33.91 41.87
C LEU A 18 -20.96 34.59 41.26
N ALA A 19 -20.71 34.36 39.98
CA ALA A 19 -19.85 35.20 39.15
C ALA A 19 -20.51 35.37 37.77
N SER A 20 -21.76 35.85 37.77
CA SER A 20 -22.45 36.38 36.59
C SER A 20 -22.37 37.91 36.63
N ALA A 21 -21.34 38.48 36.01
CA ALA A 21 -21.29 39.90 35.66
C ALA A 21 -20.30 40.22 34.53
N LEU A 22 -19.91 39.24 33.70
CA LEU A 22 -19.10 39.48 32.49
C LEU A 22 -19.66 38.75 31.26
N ALA A 23 -20.98 38.52 31.27
CA ALA A 23 -21.77 38.11 30.12
C ALA A 23 -22.70 39.26 29.71
N CYS A 24 -22.15 40.42 29.32
CA CYS A 24 -22.96 41.50 28.74
C CYS A 24 -22.24 42.44 27.76
N CYS A 25 -21.09 42.03 27.19
CA CYS A 25 -20.46 42.74 26.07
C CYS A 25 -19.91 41.76 25.01
N PHE A 26 -20.62 40.66 24.77
CA PHE A 26 -20.82 40.24 23.38
C PHE A 26 -21.64 41.33 22.73
N LEU A 27 -20.99 42.12 21.88
CA LEU A 27 -21.50 43.06 20.88
C LEU A 27 -20.62 44.30 20.94
N LEU A 28 -19.51 44.23 20.18
CA LEU A 28 -18.97 45.27 19.30
C LEU A 28 -17.43 45.17 19.25
N SER A 29 -16.98 44.53 18.16
CA SER A 29 -15.82 44.93 17.36
C SER A 29 -14.47 44.21 17.56
N ASN A 30 -14.03 43.65 16.42
CA ASN A 30 -12.68 43.33 15.93
C ASN A 30 -11.98 42.02 16.35
N PRO A 31 -11.08 41.47 15.50
CA PRO A 31 -10.96 41.53 14.04
C PRO A 31 -10.90 40.11 13.41
N LYS A 32 -11.10 40.02 12.09
CA LYS A 32 -10.99 38.77 11.31
C LYS A 32 -9.65 38.07 11.60
N LYS A 33 -9.70 36.87 12.17
CA LYS A 33 -8.59 35.90 12.12
C LYS A 33 -8.33 35.58 10.65
N GLN A 34 -7.29 36.18 10.07
CA GLN A 34 -6.68 35.67 8.86
C GLN A 34 -6.03 34.33 9.23
N SER A 35 -6.66 33.25 8.80
CA SER A 35 -6.00 31.96 8.64
C SER A 35 -4.78 32.16 7.72
N PRO A 36 -3.65 31.47 7.98
CA PRO A 36 -2.52 31.51 7.06
C PRO A 36 -3.00 31.02 5.69
N LYS A 37 -2.76 31.84 4.66
CA LYS A 37 -2.94 31.46 3.27
C LYS A 37 -2.13 30.18 3.07
N LEU A 38 -2.82 29.07 2.82
CA LEU A 38 -2.22 27.88 2.26
C LEU A 38 -1.78 28.29 0.85
N ASP A 39 -0.47 28.49 0.68
CA ASP A 39 0.05 28.85 -0.64
C ASP A 39 -0.21 27.68 -1.58
N SER A 40 -1.04 27.95 -2.58
CA SER A 40 -1.44 27.03 -3.62
C SER A 40 -0.38 27.04 -4.72
N SER A 41 0.74 26.36 -4.48
CA SER A 41 1.74 25.89 -5.46
C SER A 41 2.83 25.19 -4.64
N GLU A 42 3.10 23.88 -4.76
CA GLU A 42 3.59 23.20 -5.95
C GLU A 42 3.18 21.71 -5.88
N ASN A 43 2.11 21.35 -6.59
CA ASN A 43 1.94 19.99 -7.09
C ASN A 43 2.38 20.03 -8.56
N GLY A 44 3.60 19.60 -8.82
CA GLY A 44 4.20 19.60 -10.15
C GLY A 44 5.56 18.94 -10.07
N ALA A 45 5.84 18.04 -10.99
CA ALA A 45 7.07 17.29 -11.10
C ALA A 45 8.30 18.12 -10.70
N VAL A 46 9.07 17.69 -9.70
CA VAL A 46 10.39 18.26 -9.44
C VAL A 46 11.20 18.05 -10.72
N PRO A 47 11.56 19.11 -11.46
CA PRO A 47 12.39 18.96 -12.65
C PRO A 47 13.71 18.37 -12.20
N ARG A 48 14.14 17.26 -12.79
CA ARG A 48 15.52 16.77 -12.62
C ARG A 48 16.45 17.80 -13.26
N LYS A 49 16.80 18.86 -12.53
CA LYS A 49 18.00 19.64 -12.84
C LYS A 49 19.16 18.68 -12.66
N TYR A 50 19.65 18.12 -13.76
CA TYR A 50 20.96 17.49 -13.79
C TYR A 50 21.96 18.58 -13.40
N SER A 51 22.32 18.68 -12.12
CA SER A 51 23.48 19.49 -11.76
C SER A 51 24.66 18.80 -12.42
N SER A 52 25.33 19.47 -13.36
CA SER A 52 26.53 18.97 -13.99
C SER A 52 27.55 18.66 -12.89
N GLN A 53 27.61 17.40 -12.45
CA GLN A 53 28.64 16.96 -11.52
C GLN A 53 29.99 17.14 -12.23
N SER A 54 31.00 17.54 -11.47
CA SER A 54 32.35 17.64 -12.00
C SER A 54 32.75 16.28 -12.59
N PRO A 55 33.34 16.23 -13.81
CA PRO A 55 33.83 14.99 -14.39
C PRO A 55 34.94 14.32 -13.57
N PHE A 56 35.49 15.01 -12.57
CA PHE A 56 36.51 14.52 -11.65
C PHE A 56 35.98 14.15 -10.26
N ASP A 57 34.68 14.29 -10.00
CA ASP A 57 34.07 13.88 -8.72
C ASP A 57 33.93 12.34 -8.67
N PRO A 58 34.65 11.63 -7.78
CA PRO A 58 34.58 10.18 -7.69
C PRO A 58 33.32 9.69 -6.95
N SER A 59 32.49 10.60 -6.43
CA SER A 59 31.34 10.24 -5.61
C SER A 59 30.20 9.64 -6.44
N LYS A 60 29.56 8.61 -5.89
CA LYS A 60 28.33 8.06 -6.49
C LYS A 60 27.22 9.10 -6.50
N ARG A 61 26.34 9.01 -7.51
CA ARG A 61 25.12 9.81 -7.57
C ARG A 61 24.33 9.72 -6.25
N LYS A 62 23.78 10.83 -5.77
CA LYS A 62 22.83 10.84 -4.64
C LYS A 62 21.40 10.57 -5.13
N GLY A 63 20.53 10.03 -4.27
CA GLY A 63 19.12 9.77 -4.61
C GLY A 63 18.93 8.72 -5.71
N TYR A 64 19.80 7.70 -5.76
CA TYR A 64 19.55 6.52 -6.60
C TYR A 64 18.60 5.55 -5.89
N LEU A 65 17.90 4.73 -6.68
CA LEU A 65 16.95 3.76 -6.16
C LEU A 65 17.65 2.68 -5.36
N SER A 66 17.08 2.32 -4.21
CA SER A 66 17.45 1.07 -3.56
C SER A 66 16.92 -0.11 -4.39
N TRP A 67 17.49 -1.30 -4.20
CA TRP A 67 17.04 -2.50 -4.89
C TRP A 67 15.57 -2.82 -4.62
N ASP A 68 15.15 -2.74 -3.36
CA ASP A 68 13.75 -2.96 -2.97
C ASP A 68 12.79 -1.96 -3.63
N ASP A 69 13.12 -0.67 -3.61
CA ASP A 69 12.29 0.36 -4.26
C ASP A 69 12.24 0.12 -5.77
N TYR A 70 13.37 -0.26 -6.39
CA TYR A 70 13.45 -0.57 -7.81
C TYR A 70 12.56 -1.77 -8.19
N PHE A 71 12.67 -2.90 -7.49
CA PHE A 71 11.87 -4.08 -7.83
C PHE A 71 10.38 -3.90 -7.55
N MET A 72 10.04 -3.18 -6.47
CA MET A 72 8.65 -2.79 -6.22
C MET A 72 8.14 -1.82 -7.29
N ALA A 73 8.97 -0.87 -7.76
CA ALA A 73 8.63 0.01 -8.86
C ALA A 73 8.39 -0.73 -10.17
N ILE A 74 9.18 -1.76 -10.47
CA ILE A 74 8.93 -2.64 -11.63
C ILE A 74 7.59 -3.36 -11.47
N ALA A 75 7.25 -3.86 -10.28
CA ALA A 75 5.93 -4.46 -10.04
C ALA A 75 4.80 -3.44 -10.27
N PHE A 76 4.92 -2.19 -9.80
CA PHE A 76 3.97 -1.12 -10.08
C PHE A 76 3.87 -0.79 -11.57
N LEU A 77 5.00 -0.59 -12.25
CA LEU A 77 5.02 -0.30 -13.68
C LEU A 77 4.41 -1.44 -14.50
N SER A 78 4.58 -2.68 -14.05
CA SER A 78 3.97 -3.85 -14.68
C SER A 78 2.45 -3.87 -14.50
N ALA A 79 1.96 -3.41 -13.35
CA ALA A 79 0.52 -3.29 -13.09
C ALA A 79 -0.17 -2.37 -14.11
N GLU A 80 0.52 -1.32 -14.60
CA GLU A 80 0.02 -0.42 -15.65
C GLU A 80 -0.28 -1.12 -17.00
N ARG A 81 0.18 -2.37 -17.19
CA ARG A 81 -0.22 -3.20 -18.34
C ARG A 81 -1.55 -3.93 -18.16
N SER A 82 -2.09 -3.99 -16.94
CA SER A 82 -3.39 -4.62 -16.68
C SER A 82 -4.52 -3.85 -17.34
N LYS A 83 -5.44 -4.58 -17.98
CA LYS A 83 -6.66 -4.01 -18.54
C LYS A 83 -7.86 -4.09 -17.60
N ASP A 84 -7.68 -4.60 -16.38
CA ASP A 84 -8.74 -4.64 -15.38
C ASP A 84 -9.10 -3.19 -14.99
N PRO A 85 -10.34 -2.73 -15.17
CA PRO A 85 -10.70 -1.34 -14.89
C PRO A 85 -10.86 -1.06 -13.38
N ASN A 86 -10.82 -2.09 -12.54
CA ASN A 86 -11.10 -1.95 -11.11
C ASN A 86 -9.85 -2.00 -10.24
N ARG A 87 -8.90 -2.86 -10.60
CA ARG A 87 -7.72 -3.13 -9.78
C ARG A 87 -6.58 -3.65 -10.64
N GLN A 88 -5.48 -2.91 -10.64
CA GLN A 88 -4.25 -3.26 -11.32
C GLN A 88 -3.26 -3.78 -10.28
N VAL A 89 -2.80 -5.01 -10.47
CA VAL A 89 -1.80 -5.69 -9.64
C VAL A 89 -0.65 -6.08 -10.55
N GLY A 90 0.57 -5.88 -10.06
CA GLY A 90 1.77 -6.31 -10.73
C GLY A 90 2.69 -7.04 -9.77
N ALA A 91 3.55 -7.89 -10.34
CA ALA A 91 4.48 -8.72 -9.62
C ALA A 91 5.81 -8.82 -10.37
N CYS A 92 6.91 -8.90 -9.62
CA CYS A 92 8.27 -9.01 -10.12
C CYS A 92 9.01 -10.08 -9.31
N LEU A 93 9.36 -11.19 -9.96
CA LEU A 93 10.16 -12.26 -9.39
C LEU A 93 11.64 -11.98 -9.63
N VAL A 94 12.43 -12.00 -8.57
CA VAL A 94 13.81 -11.54 -8.57
C VAL A 94 14.70 -12.54 -7.87
N SER A 95 15.88 -12.76 -8.45
CA SER A 95 16.86 -13.63 -7.86
C SER A 95 17.51 -13.06 -6.60
N GLU A 96 18.19 -13.92 -5.83
CA GLU A 96 19.06 -13.46 -4.73
C GLU A 96 20.12 -12.46 -5.20
N ASN A 97 20.62 -12.63 -6.43
CA ASN A 97 21.62 -11.75 -7.07
C ASN A 97 21.03 -10.48 -7.70
N GLY A 98 19.73 -10.22 -7.53
CA GLY A 98 19.09 -9.01 -8.06
C GLY A 98 18.76 -9.06 -9.56
N ILE A 99 18.70 -10.26 -10.15
CA ILE A 99 18.33 -10.44 -11.56
C ILE A 99 16.83 -10.66 -11.63
N ILE A 100 16.13 -9.90 -12.48
CA ILE A 100 14.70 -10.11 -12.72
C ILE A 100 14.53 -11.42 -13.50
N LEU A 101 13.76 -12.35 -12.95
CA LEU A 101 13.51 -13.66 -13.53
C LEU A 101 12.17 -13.73 -14.26
N GLY A 102 11.17 -13.01 -13.76
CA GLY A 102 9.82 -13.01 -14.31
C GLY A 102 9.02 -11.80 -13.87
N ILE A 103 8.12 -11.34 -14.73
CA ILE A 103 7.24 -10.19 -14.48
C ILE A 103 5.81 -10.59 -14.83
N GLY A 104 4.85 -10.13 -14.03
CA GLY A 104 3.43 -10.40 -14.24
C GLY A 104 2.54 -9.23 -13.86
N TYR A 105 1.35 -9.23 -14.43
CA TYR A 105 0.23 -8.37 -14.07
C TYR A 105 -1.06 -9.17 -14.20
N ASN A 106 -2.15 -8.73 -13.57
CA ASN A 106 -3.43 -9.43 -13.70
C ASN A 106 -4.07 -9.21 -15.08
N GLY A 107 -4.48 -10.30 -15.72
CA GLY A 107 -4.95 -10.34 -17.11
C GLY A 107 -5.62 -11.67 -17.45
N PHE A 108 -6.30 -11.76 -18.59
CA PHE A 108 -6.80 -13.05 -19.07
C PHE A 108 -5.66 -13.93 -19.62
N PRO A 109 -5.88 -15.26 -19.75
CA PRO A 109 -4.88 -16.18 -20.27
C PRO A 109 -4.40 -15.81 -21.68
N ARG A 110 -3.19 -16.24 -22.04
CA ARG A 110 -2.64 -16.02 -23.39
C ARG A 110 -3.59 -16.59 -24.45
N GLY A 111 -3.89 -15.81 -25.48
CA GLY A 111 -4.82 -16.19 -26.55
C GLY A 111 -6.29 -15.89 -26.25
N CYS A 112 -6.65 -15.54 -25.02
CA CYS A 112 -7.99 -15.06 -24.67
C CYS A 112 -8.05 -13.54 -24.86
N SER A 113 -8.96 -13.04 -25.70
CA SER A 113 -9.12 -11.60 -25.96
C SER A 113 -9.74 -10.89 -24.76
N ASP A 114 -9.13 -9.77 -24.36
CA ASP A 114 -9.65 -8.88 -23.32
C ASP A 114 -10.93 -8.13 -23.71
N ASP A 115 -11.33 -8.21 -24.98
CA ASP A 115 -12.56 -7.61 -25.51
C ASP A 115 -13.72 -8.62 -25.57
N LYS A 116 -13.42 -9.93 -25.47
CA LYS A 116 -14.40 -11.02 -25.55
C LYS A 116 -14.81 -11.59 -24.19
N LEU A 117 -13.98 -11.39 -23.17
CA LEU A 117 -14.24 -11.89 -21.82
C LEU A 117 -14.68 -10.73 -20.90
N PRO A 118 -15.56 -11.00 -19.91
CA PRO A 118 -16.12 -9.95 -19.08
C PRO A 118 -15.15 -9.49 -18.00
N TRP A 119 -14.96 -8.17 -17.89
CA TRP A 119 -14.25 -7.54 -16.76
C TRP A 119 -15.13 -7.26 -15.54
N ALA A 120 -16.42 -7.58 -15.63
CA ALA A 120 -17.40 -7.27 -14.60
C ALA A 120 -17.12 -8.01 -13.28
N LYS A 121 -17.38 -7.34 -12.15
CA LYS A 121 -17.27 -7.92 -10.80
C LYS A 121 -18.56 -8.57 -10.30
N LYS A 122 -19.68 -8.34 -10.96
CA LYS A 122 -21.01 -8.83 -10.58
C LYS A 122 -21.76 -9.18 -11.85
N SER A 123 -22.46 -10.32 -11.80
CA SER A 123 -23.39 -10.73 -12.83
C SER A 123 -24.75 -10.06 -12.63
N ARG A 124 -25.47 -9.81 -13.72
CA ARG A 124 -26.87 -9.33 -13.67
C ARG A 124 -27.84 -10.48 -13.39
N THR A 125 -27.51 -11.67 -13.87
CA THR A 125 -28.33 -12.89 -13.78
C THR A 125 -27.93 -13.81 -12.63
N GLY A 126 -26.79 -13.52 -11.99
CA GLY A 126 -26.15 -14.39 -10.99
C GLY A 126 -25.19 -15.41 -11.60
N ASP A 127 -25.07 -15.50 -12.92
CA ASP A 127 -24.13 -16.39 -13.61
C ASP A 127 -22.66 -15.96 -13.40
N PRO A 128 -21.81 -16.77 -12.74
CA PRO A 128 -20.40 -16.47 -12.55
C PRO A 128 -19.64 -16.23 -13.86
N LEU A 129 -20.08 -16.83 -14.98
CA LEU A 129 -19.44 -16.69 -16.30
C LEU A 129 -19.60 -15.29 -16.90
N GLU A 130 -20.53 -14.47 -16.38
CA GLU A 130 -20.64 -13.04 -16.71
C GLU A 130 -19.63 -12.17 -15.94
N THR A 131 -18.80 -12.77 -15.08
CA THR A 131 -17.81 -12.05 -14.26
C THR A 131 -16.38 -12.40 -14.66
N LYS A 132 -15.42 -11.56 -14.27
CA LYS A 132 -14.00 -11.81 -14.55
C LYS A 132 -13.40 -12.99 -13.79
N TYR A 133 -13.99 -13.38 -12.65
CA TYR A 133 -13.32 -14.23 -11.67
C TYR A 133 -12.98 -15.64 -12.17
N PRO A 134 -13.79 -16.31 -13.01
CA PRO A 134 -13.42 -17.61 -13.59
C PRO A 134 -12.26 -17.53 -14.58
N TYR A 135 -11.95 -16.34 -15.12
CA TYR A 135 -11.04 -16.19 -16.25
C TYR A 135 -9.74 -15.48 -15.90
N VAL A 136 -9.75 -14.54 -14.95
CA VAL A 136 -8.59 -13.69 -14.68
C VAL A 136 -7.44 -14.46 -14.03
N CYS A 137 -6.25 -14.35 -14.60
CA CYS A 137 -5.01 -14.79 -13.97
C CYS A 137 -4.44 -13.64 -13.13
N HIS A 138 -4.01 -13.95 -11.92
CA HIS A 138 -3.39 -12.97 -11.02
C HIS A 138 -1.93 -12.67 -11.40
N ALA A 139 -1.42 -11.54 -10.92
CA ALA A 139 -0.09 -11.05 -11.28
C ALA A 139 1.02 -12.00 -10.83
N GLU A 140 0.89 -12.59 -9.64
CA GLU A 140 1.83 -13.53 -9.04
C GLU A 140 1.96 -14.79 -9.88
N VAL A 141 0.82 -15.32 -10.33
CA VAL A 141 0.75 -16.49 -11.21
C VAL A 141 1.43 -16.18 -12.52
N ASN A 142 1.10 -15.05 -13.12
CA ASN A 142 1.71 -14.63 -14.37
C ASN A 142 3.22 -14.37 -14.23
N ALA A 143 3.70 -13.80 -13.12
CA ALA A 143 5.13 -13.58 -12.90
C ALA A 143 5.91 -14.91 -12.80
N ILE A 144 5.35 -15.91 -12.12
CA ILE A 144 5.94 -17.24 -12.01
C ILE A 144 5.90 -17.97 -13.37
N LEU A 145 4.78 -17.93 -14.09
CA LEU A 145 4.65 -18.58 -15.40
C LEU A 145 5.44 -17.88 -16.52
N ASN A 146 5.76 -16.59 -16.35
CA ASN A 146 6.59 -15.82 -17.28
C ASN A 146 8.09 -15.88 -16.93
N THR A 147 8.51 -16.75 -16.02
CA THR A 147 9.93 -16.90 -15.70
C THR A 147 10.73 -17.29 -16.93
N ASN A 148 11.94 -16.74 -17.04
CA ASN A 148 12.89 -16.98 -18.14
C ASN A 148 13.53 -18.38 -18.14
N HIS A 149 12.73 -19.42 -17.83
CA HIS A 149 13.15 -20.81 -17.58
C HIS A 149 14.06 -21.01 -16.36
N ALA A 150 14.42 -19.95 -15.64
CA ALA A 150 15.04 -20.07 -14.33
C ALA A 150 14.04 -20.55 -13.28
N SER A 151 14.55 -21.26 -12.27
CA SER A 151 13.73 -21.70 -11.15
C SER A 151 13.30 -20.52 -10.28
N ALA A 152 12.02 -20.52 -9.88
CA ALA A 152 11.52 -19.62 -8.83
C ALA A 152 11.96 -20.06 -7.42
N ALA A 153 12.52 -21.27 -7.28
CA ALA A 153 12.93 -21.82 -6.00
C ALA A 153 14.04 -20.99 -5.35
N GLY A 154 13.86 -20.63 -4.08
CA GLY A 154 14.78 -19.79 -3.31
C GLY A 154 14.64 -18.29 -3.60
N GLN A 155 13.84 -17.88 -4.60
CA GLN A 155 13.81 -16.50 -5.09
C GLN A 155 12.76 -15.64 -4.39
N ARG A 156 12.80 -14.34 -4.64
CA ARG A 156 11.95 -13.33 -3.96
C ARG A 156 10.91 -12.77 -4.90
N LEU A 157 9.67 -12.66 -4.45
CA LEU A 157 8.56 -12.10 -5.22
C LEU A 157 8.14 -10.74 -4.64
N TYR A 158 8.29 -9.68 -5.44
CA TYR A 158 7.73 -8.36 -5.15
C TYR A 158 6.34 -8.29 -5.77
N VAL A 159 5.34 -7.84 -5.00
CA VAL A 159 3.95 -7.74 -5.48
C VAL A 159 3.27 -6.49 -4.95
N THR A 160 2.50 -5.81 -5.79
CA THR A 160 1.83 -4.57 -5.36
C THR A 160 0.69 -4.81 -4.36
N MET A 161 0.12 -6.01 -4.34
CA MET A 161 -0.93 -6.41 -3.40
C MET A 161 -0.62 -7.76 -2.75
N PHE A 162 -0.91 -7.92 -1.47
CA PHE A 162 -0.74 -9.20 -0.77
C PHE A 162 -1.43 -10.35 -1.52
N PRO A 163 -0.81 -11.54 -1.65
CA PRO A 163 -1.35 -12.62 -2.46
C PRO A 163 -2.58 -13.27 -1.82
N CYS A 164 -3.57 -13.66 -2.64
CA CYS A 164 -4.67 -14.50 -2.18
C CYS A 164 -4.20 -15.93 -1.88
N ASN A 165 -5.06 -16.77 -1.29
CA ASN A 165 -4.72 -18.15 -0.95
C ASN A 165 -4.34 -19.00 -2.18
N GLU A 166 -4.98 -18.81 -3.34
CA GLU A 166 -4.62 -19.55 -4.55
C GLU A 166 -3.22 -19.16 -5.07
N CYS A 167 -2.90 -17.85 -5.06
CA CYS A 167 -1.55 -17.38 -5.35
C CYS A 167 -0.54 -17.91 -4.32
N ALA A 168 -0.89 -17.94 -3.04
CA ALA A 168 -0.01 -18.49 -2.00
C ALA A 168 0.34 -19.96 -2.25
N LYS A 169 -0.63 -20.80 -2.66
CA LYS A 169 -0.36 -22.19 -3.05
C LYS A 169 0.68 -22.26 -4.18
N ILE A 170 0.52 -21.42 -5.21
CA ILE A 170 1.43 -21.39 -6.36
C ILE A 170 2.83 -20.90 -5.95
N ILE A 171 2.90 -19.83 -5.15
CA ILE A 171 4.14 -19.30 -4.57
C ILE A 171 4.89 -20.41 -3.82
N ILE A 172 4.21 -21.14 -2.93
CA ILE A 172 4.78 -22.24 -2.14
C ILE A 172 5.26 -23.37 -3.06
N GLN A 173 4.41 -23.84 -3.97
CA GLN A 173 4.75 -24.96 -4.85
C GLN A 173 5.87 -24.62 -5.85
N SER A 174 6.04 -23.34 -6.19
CA SER A 174 7.14 -22.86 -7.03
C SER A 174 8.47 -22.69 -6.28
N GLY A 175 8.45 -22.80 -4.94
CA GLY A 175 9.63 -22.69 -4.08
C GLY A 175 10.09 -21.27 -3.76
N VAL A 176 9.28 -20.24 -4.04
CA VAL A 176 9.58 -18.84 -3.67
C VAL A 176 9.82 -18.74 -2.16
N SER A 177 10.92 -18.12 -1.76
CA SER A 177 11.38 -18.07 -0.37
C SER A 177 10.91 -16.82 0.38
N GLU A 178 10.57 -15.75 -0.33
CA GLU A 178 10.14 -14.47 0.25
C GLU A 178 9.10 -13.76 -0.62
N VAL A 179 8.06 -13.23 0.02
CA VAL A 179 7.06 -12.33 -0.57
C VAL A 179 7.19 -10.95 0.05
N ILE A 180 7.45 -9.95 -0.80
CA ILE A 180 7.53 -8.53 -0.44
C ILE A 180 6.31 -7.83 -1.04
N TYR A 181 5.38 -7.37 -0.21
CA TYR A 181 4.12 -6.78 -0.68
C TYR A 181 3.99 -5.29 -0.34
N PHE A 182 3.24 -4.53 -1.14
CA PHE A 182 3.03 -3.10 -0.87
C PHE A 182 1.76 -2.82 -0.04
N VAL A 183 0.60 -3.27 -0.52
CA VAL A 183 -0.68 -3.06 0.18
C VAL A 183 -1.38 -4.38 0.46
N GLU A 184 -2.16 -4.39 1.54
CA GLU A 184 -3.01 -5.50 1.93
C GLU A 184 -4.43 -4.99 2.14
N LYS A 185 -5.42 -5.82 1.80
CA LYS A 185 -6.84 -5.48 1.98
C LYS A 185 -7.13 -5.43 3.48
N GLN A 186 -7.72 -4.32 3.94
CA GLN A 186 -8.00 -4.10 5.37
C GLN A 186 -8.87 -5.21 5.96
N LEU A 187 -8.44 -5.77 7.10
CA LEU A 187 -9.04 -6.92 7.78
C LEU A 187 -10.40 -6.63 8.45
N ASN A 188 -10.90 -5.39 8.38
CA ASN A 188 -12.18 -5.00 9.00
C ASN A 188 -13.38 -5.76 8.39
N ASN A 189 -13.19 -6.40 7.24
CA ASN A 189 -14.04 -7.46 6.74
C ASN A 189 -13.13 -8.64 6.34
N PRO A 190 -12.91 -9.63 7.23
CA PRO A 190 -11.90 -10.65 7.04
C PRO A 190 -12.24 -11.53 5.85
N ASP A 191 -11.54 -11.26 4.75
CA ASP A 191 -11.61 -12.06 3.55
C ASP A 191 -10.83 -13.37 3.81
N VAL A 192 -11.56 -14.48 3.94
CA VAL A 192 -11.05 -15.81 4.30
C VAL A 192 -9.86 -16.21 3.41
N ALA A 193 -9.83 -15.76 2.15
CA ALA A 193 -8.73 -15.99 1.24
C ALA A 193 -7.39 -15.43 1.76
N TYR A 194 -7.39 -14.25 2.38
CA TYR A 194 -6.18 -13.61 2.88
C TYR A 194 -5.72 -14.21 4.21
N ILE A 195 -6.66 -14.61 5.08
CA ILE A 195 -6.34 -15.35 6.30
C ILE A 195 -5.71 -16.71 5.97
N ALA A 196 -6.32 -17.43 5.03
CA ALA A 196 -5.77 -18.69 4.54
C ALA A 196 -4.39 -18.49 3.90
N SER A 197 -4.20 -17.42 3.13
CA SER A 197 -2.91 -17.07 2.53
C SER A 197 -1.81 -16.89 3.59
N HIS A 198 -2.04 -16.07 4.62
CA HIS A 198 -1.11 -15.92 5.76
C HIS A 198 -0.79 -17.25 6.43
N LYS A 199 -1.81 -18.07 6.70
CA LYS A 199 -1.63 -19.39 7.32
C LYS A 199 -0.77 -20.32 6.46
N LEU A 200 -1.05 -20.37 5.15
CA LEU A 200 -0.30 -21.20 4.20
C LEU A 200 1.17 -20.78 4.10
N LEU A 201 1.43 -19.48 3.88
CA LEU A 201 2.79 -18.95 3.76
C LEU A 201 3.60 -19.18 5.04
N SER A 202 2.98 -18.96 6.21
CA SER A 202 3.59 -19.21 7.51
C SER A 202 3.94 -20.68 7.72
N LEU A 203 3.00 -21.60 7.47
CA LEU A 203 3.24 -23.04 7.61
C LEU A 203 4.32 -23.56 6.65
N ALA A 204 4.45 -22.97 5.46
CA ALA A 204 5.47 -23.32 4.49
C ALA A 204 6.83 -22.66 4.75
N GLY A 205 6.94 -21.78 5.75
CA GLY A 205 8.18 -21.05 6.05
C GLY A 205 8.57 -19.99 5.01
N VAL A 206 7.62 -19.53 4.18
CA VAL A 206 7.86 -18.43 3.23
C VAL A 206 7.93 -17.13 4.02
N LYS A 207 9.03 -16.38 3.87
CA LYS A 207 9.20 -15.08 4.52
C LYS A 207 8.23 -14.08 3.90
N VAL A 208 7.59 -13.27 4.74
CA VAL A 208 6.61 -12.28 4.28
C VAL A 208 6.92 -10.95 4.94
N ARG A 209 7.04 -9.88 4.15
CA ARG A 209 7.19 -8.52 4.68
C ARG A 209 6.52 -7.47 3.82
N LYS A 210 6.02 -6.43 4.48
CA LYS A 210 5.53 -5.23 3.81
C LYS A 210 6.70 -4.36 3.37
N HIS A 211 6.70 -3.93 2.11
CA HIS A 211 7.68 -2.99 1.59
C HIS A 211 7.54 -1.62 2.27
N GLN A 212 8.67 -1.03 2.64
CA GLN A 212 8.76 0.32 3.19
C GLN A 212 9.52 1.19 2.18
N PRO A 213 8.79 1.96 1.35
CA PRO A 213 9.42 2.73 0.30
C PRO A 213 10.28 3.86 0.90
N ARG A 214 11.49 4.06 0.35
CA ARG A 214 12.37 5.17 0.77
C ARG A 214 12.00 6.51 0.14
N MET A 215 11.15 6.47 -0.88
CA MET A 215 10.62 7.63 -1.59
C MET A 215 9.15 7.41 -1.94
N ASN A 216 8.37 8.49 -1.96
CA ASN A 216 6.93 8.43 -2.20
C ASN A 216 6.56 8.25 -3.68
N GLN A 217 7.46 8.59 -4.61
CA GLN A 217 7.20 8.54 -6.05
C GLN A 217 8.50 8.33 -6.85
N ILE A 218 8.38 7.64 -7.99
CA ILE A 218 9.43 7.52 -9.00
C ILE A 218 8.89 8.07 -10.31
N LEU A 219 9.54 9.10 -10.85
CA LEU A 219 9.19 9.71 -12.14
C LEU A 219 10.00 9.07 -13.28
N ILE A 220 9.29 8.64 -14.32
CA ILE A 220 9.85 8.21 -15.61
C ILE A 220 9.49 9.31 -16.61
N ASN A 221 10.48 10.08 -17.07
CA ASN A 221 10.30 11.12 -18.09
C ASN A 221 10.82 10.59 -19.43
N PHE A 222 10.02 10.70 -20.49
CA PHE A 222 10.38 10.31 -21.86
C PHE A 222 10.93 11.47 -22.70
N GLU A 223 10.83 12.70 -22.20
CA GLU A 223 11.44 13.87 -22.85
C GLU A 223 12.97 13.83 -22.67
N GLU A 224 13.71 14.13 -23.74
CA GLU A 224 15.14 14.40 -23.63
C GLU A 224 15.35 15.72 -22.86
N PRO A 225 16.21 15.74 -21.83
CA PRO A 225 16.55 16.95 -21.08
C PRO A 225 17.37 17.95 -21.89
#